data_AF-A0A8I2Z424-F1
#
_entry.id   AF-A0A8I2Z424-F1
#
_cell.length_a   1.000
_cell.length_b   1.000
_cell.length_c   1.000
_cell.angle_alpha   90.00
_cell.angle_beta   90.00
_cell.angle_gamma   90.00
#
_symmetry.space_group_name_H-M   'P 1'
#
loop_
_entity.id
_entity.type
_entity.pdbx_description
1 polymer ?
#
loop_
_entity_poly.entity_id
_entity_poly.type
_entity_poly.pdbx_seq_one_letter_code
_entity_poly.pdbx_strand_id
1 'polypeptide(L)'
;MEGITRRHFFHHADTEKQTPGITKEKADCHWCQIRAFPTHATHPITIINDIDDATLPSNFRFLQSSVLGEGVQAAEDSFRSGCDCTDDQDCQYGGCLCLQEQDDADGNDNDNEDDDDEEVAAGSSQREQGRKKIYRYHTHGAKAGLLRSKFLHEGGGSTQPLYECHEGLWTGTWAR
;
A
#
# COMPACT_ATOMS: atom_id res chain seq x y z
N MET A 1 -22.42 22.68 1.40
CA MET A 1 -20.94 22.46 1.46
C MET A 1 -20.08 23.72 1.26
N GLU A 2 -20.48 24.70 0.43
CA GLU A 2 -19.65 25.88 0.08
C GLU A 2 -19.21 26.75 1.28
N GLY A 3 -20.04 26.87 2.32
CA GLY A 3 -19.73 27.73 3.48
C GLY A 3 -18.50 27.27 4.28
N ILE A 4 -18.24 25.95 4.32
CA ILE A 4 -17.17 25.35 5.11
C ILE A 4 -15.83 25.41 4.36
N THR A 5 -15.86 25.26 3.03
CA THR A 5 -14.65 25.31 2.20
C THR A 5 -14.20 26.74 1.92
N ARG A 6 -15.11 27.71 1.97
CA ARG A 6 -14.83 29.14 1.76
C ARG A 6 -13.65 29.62 2.59
N ARG A 7 -13.63 29.28 3.89
CA ARG A 7 -12.57 29.74 4.79
C ARG A 7 -11.19 29.21 4.37
N HIS A 8 -11.14 27.93 3.99
CA HIS A 8 -9.93 27.32 3.44
C HIS A 8 -9.45 28.05 2.18
N PHE A 9 -10.32 28.19 1.18
CA PHE A 9 -9.93 28.74 -0.13
C PHE A 9 -9.47 30.20 -0.06
N PHE A 10 -10.10 31.03 0.77
CA PHE A 10 -9.81 32.47 0.78
C PHE A 10 -8.72 32.90 1.78
N HIS A 11 -8.48 32.11 2.83
CA HIS A 11 -7.61 32.57 3.93
C HIS A 11 -6.49 31.59 4.28
N HIS A 12 -6.57 30.31 3.90
CA HIS A 12 -5.54 29.34 4.31
C HIS A 12 -4.31 29.35 3.40
N ALA A 13 -4.24 30.26 2.44
CA ALA A 13 -3.01 30.65 1.76
C ALA A 13 -2.19 31.68 2.56
N ASP A 14 -2.81 32.39 3.52
CA ASP A 14 -2.17 33.47 4.26
C ASP A 14 -1.10 32.95 5.23
N THR A 15 -0.14 33.81 5.54
CA THR A 15 0.85 33.62 6.60
C THR A 15 0.34 34.15 7.94
N GLU A 16 0.95 33.70 9.04
CA GLU A 16 0.63 34.20 10.40
C GLU A 16 0.77 35.73 10.53
N LYS A 17 1.64 36.34 9.72
CA LYS A 17 1.80 37.80 9.66
C LYS A 17 0.61 38.52 9.02
N GLN A 18 -0.05 37.88 8.06
CA GLN A 18 -1.21 38.44 7.34
C GLN A 18 -2.49 38.21 8.14
N THR A 19 -2.64 37.01 8.70
CA THR A 19 -3.83 36.61 9.46
C THR A 19 -3.38 35.96 10.77
N PRO A 20 -3.39 36.70 11.89
CA PRO A 20 -3.05 36.13 13.20
C PRO A 20 -3.98 34.97 13.58
N GLY A 21 -3.42 33.89 14.11
CA GLY A 21 -4.13 32.65 14.47
C GLY A 21 -4.29 31.64 13.33
N ILE A 22 -3.89 31.98 12.09
CA ILE A 22 -4.15 31.15 10.91
C ILE A 22 -3.42 29.81 10.98
N THR A 23 -2.24 29.74 11.60
CA THR A 23 -1.46 28.49 11.71
C THR A 23 -2.22 27.43 12.53
N LYS A 24 -2.86 27.84 13.63
CA LYS A 24 -3.69 26.95 14.45
C LYS A 24 -4.96 26.56 13.70
N GLU A 25 -5.61 27.51 13.04
CA GLU A 25 -6.80 27.26 12.22
C GLU A 25 -6.53 26.25 11.09
N LYS A 26 -5.38 26.35 10.41
CA LYS A 26 -4.96 25.41 9.36
C LYS A 26 -4.76 23.99 9.89
N ALA A 27 -4.22 23.83 11.11
CA ALA A 27 -4.02 22.51 11.71
C ALA A 27 -5.36 21.76 11.91
N ASP A 28 -6.42 22.49 12.24
CA ASP A 28 -7.76 21.94 12.43
C ASP A 28 -8.59 21.85 11.14
N CYS A 29 -8.07 22.34 10.02
CA CYS A 29 -8.76 22.33 8.73
C CYS A 29 -8.54 21.01 7.97
N HIS A 30 -9.62 20.26 7.72
CA HIS A 30 -9.57 19.00 6.95
C HIS A 30 -8.97 19.16 5.55
N TRP A 31 -9.21 20.26 4.85
CA TRP A 31 -8.61 20.51 3.52
C TRP A 31 -7.11 20.77 3.60
N CYS A 32 -6.65 21.47 4.63
CA CYS A 32 -5.21 21.61 4.87
C CYS A 32 -4.57 20.26 5.19
N GLN A 33 -5.24 19.40 5.98
CA GLN A 33 -4.75 18.05 6.28
C GLN A 33 -4.61 17.19 5.01
N ILE A 34 -5.65 17.14 4.17
CA ILE A 34 -5.61 16.37 2.90
C ILE A 34 -4.50 16.89 1.98
N ARG A 35 -4.35 18.21 1.85
CA ARG A 35 -3.32 18.81 0.98
C ARG A 35 -1.90 18.64 1.51
N ALA A 36 -1.75 18.42 2.81
CA ALA A 36 -0.46 18.17 3.43
C ALA A 36 0.05 16.74 3.20
N PHE A 37 -0.79 15.82 2.70
CA PHE A 37 -0.32 14.46 2.41
C PHE A 37 0.71 14.45 1.28
N PRO A 38 1.83 13.71 1.44
CA PRO A 38 2.88 13.63 0.42
C PRO A 38 2.36 13.16 -0.95
N THR A 39 1.33 12.32 -0.96
CA THR A 39 0.73 11.75 -2.16
C THR A 39 -0.38 12.61 -2.76
N HIS A 40 -0.75 13.75 -2.17
CA HIS A 40 -1.91 14.53 -2.62
C HIS A 40 -1.82 14.97 -4.09
N ALA A 41 -0.62 15.28 -4.57
CA ALA A 41 -0.40 15.72 -5.95
C ALA A 41 -0.70 14.62 -6.99
N THR A 42 -0.50 13.35 -6.64
CA THR A 42 -0.68 12.21 -7.54
C THR A 42 -1.95 11.41 -7.25
N HIS A 43 -2.37 11.37 -5.98
CA HIS A 43 -3.52 10.61 -5.48
C HIS A 43 -4.37 11.51 -4.56
N PRO A 44 -5.14 12.45 -5.13
CA PRO A 44 -5.93 13.39 -4.34
C PRO A 44 -7.14 12.72 -3.70
N ILE A 45 -7.48 13.15 -2.47
CA ILE A 45 -8.71 12.76 -1.78
C ILE A 45 -9.75 13.85 -1.99
N THR A 46 -10.93 13.47 -2.49
CA THR A 46 -12.08 14.37 -2.70
C THR A 46 -13.30 13.88 -1.95
N ILE A 47 -14.10 14.80 -1.40
CA ILE A 47 -15.33 14.49 -0.67
C ILE A 47 -16.46 15.29 -1.30
N ILE A 48 -17.52 14.59 -1.71
CA ILE A 48 -18.70 15.15 -2.35
C ILE A 48 -19.93 14.59 -1.62
N ASN A 49 -20.84 15.49 -1.26
CA ASN A 49 -22.16 15.19 -0.71
C ASN A 49 -23.12 16.17 -1.38
N ASP A 50 -23.92 15.65 -2.29
CA ASP A 50 -24.90 16.36 -3.11
C ASP A 50 -26.35 16.08 -2.65
N ILE A 51 -26.51 15.39 -1.52
CA ILE A 51 -27.80 14.97 -0.98
C ILE A 51 -28.28 15.94 0.11
N ASP A 52 -27.40 16.31 1.03
CA ASP A 52 -27.74 17.16 2.17
C ASP A 52 -26.58 18.07 2.63
N ASP A 53 -26.78 18.74 3.77
CA ASP A 53 -25.80 19.65 4.37
C ASP A 53 -24.86 18.98 5.38
N ALA A 54 -24.89 17.64 5.51
CA ALA A 54 -24.03 16.92 6.43
C ALA A 54 -22.55 17.07 6.01
N THR A 55 -21.70 17.31 7.00
CA THR A 55 -20.26 17.50 6.81
C THR A 55 -19.46 16.68 7.79
N LEU A 56 -18.17 16.49 7.49
CA LEU A 56 -17.26 15.80 8.41
C LEU A 56 -17.25 16.51 9.77
N PRO A 57 -17.37 15.76 10.88
CA PRO A 57 -17.26 16.34 12.23
C PRO A 57 -15.97 17.13 12.38
N SER A 58 -16.02 18.32 12.96
CA SER A 58 -14.86 19.24 13.06
C SER A 58 -13.67 18.67 13.86
N ASN A 59 -13.91 17.64 14.66
CA ASN A 59 -12.91 16.91 15.44
C ASN A 59 -12.34 15.68 14.71
N PHE A 60 -12.82 15.36 13.50
CA PHE A 60 -12.28 14.27 12.69
C PHE A 60 -10.84 14.61 12.23
N ARG A 61 -9.95 13.61 12.14
CA ARG A 61 -8.57 13.83 11.70
C ARG A 61 -8.16 12.78 10.69
N PHE A 62 -7.55 13.23 9.60
CA PHE A 62 -6.94 12.35 8.62
C PHE A 62 -5.56 11.90 9.11
N LEU A 63 -5.28 10.60 9.00
CA LEU A 63 -4.01 10.00 9.41
C LEU A 63 -3.34 9.35 8.20
N GLN A 64 -2.02 9.49 8.08
CA GLN A 64 -1.24 8.82 7.05
C GLN A 64 -0.85 7.39 7.46
N SER A 65 -0.68 7.17 8.75
CA SER A 65 -0.38 5.87 9.34
C SER A 65 -1.21 5.67 10.62
N SER A 66 -1.40 4.41 11.00
CA SER A 66 -2.08 4.05 12.24
C SER A 66 -1.31 4.58 13.46
N VAL A 67 -2.06 5.02 14.47
CA VAL A 67 -1.52 5.45 15.76
C VAL A 67 -1.86 4.38 16.80
N LEU A 68 -0.85 3.88 17.50
CA LEU A 68 -1.05 2.88 18.56
C LEU A 68 -1.73 3.54 19.77
N GLY A 69 -2.81 2.92 20.23
CA GLY A 69 -3.54 3.37 21.40
C GLY A 69 -2.85 3.02 22.71
N GLU A 70 -3.41 3.52 23.82
CA GLU A 70 -2.94 3.18 25.16
C GLU A 70 -2.95 1.66 25.38
N GLY A 71 -1.86 1.12 25.93
CA GLY A 71 -1.70 -0.31 26.19
C GLY A 71 -1.33 -1.16 24.98
N VAL A 72 -1.25 -0.60 23.77
CA VAL A 72 -0.81 -1.33 22.57
C VAL A 72 0.70 -1.16 22.38
N GLN A 73 1.41 -2.29 22.33
CA GLN A 73 2.86 -2.32 22.13
C GLN A 73 3.19 -2.81 20.73
N ALA A 74 4.07 -2.09 20.05
CA ALA A 74 4.69 -2.60 18.83
C ALA A 74 5.64 -3.76 19.17
N ALA A 75 5.91 -4.62 18.17
CA ALA A 75 6.97 -5.60 18.30
C ALA A 75 8.32 -4.90 18.53
N GLU A 76 9.12 -5.42 19.45
CA GLU A 76 10.45 -4.87 19.71
C GLU A 76 11.35 -5.04 18.48
N ASP A 77 12.25 -4.09 18.25
CA ASP A 77 13.13 -4.10 17.08
C ASP A 77 14.02 -5.35 17.02
N SER A 78 14.31 -5.98 18.16
CA SER A 78 15.04 -7.25 18.26
C SER A 78 14.31 -8.45 17.66
N PHE A 79 12.99 -8.38 17.50
CA PHE A 79 12.20 -9.43 16.85
C PHE A 79 11.92 -9.15 15.37
N ARG A 80 12.35 -7.98 14.85
CA ARG A 80 12.19 -7.68 13.43
C ARG A 80 13.16 -8.50 12.61
N SER A 81 12.62 -9.42 11.81
CA SER A 81 13.35 -10.09 10.74
C SER A 81 13.14 -9.36 9.41
N GLY A 82 14.03 -9.57 8.46
CA GLY A 82 13.85 -9.13 7.06
C GLY A 82 14.52 -10.13 6.15
N CYS A 83 14.27 -10.07 4.84
CA CYS A 83 15.01 -10.87 3.87
C CYS A 83 16.36 -10.25 3.52
N ASP A 84 17.31 -11.08 3.12
CA ASP A 84 18.66 -10.73 2.67
C ASP A 84 18.82 -10.88 1.14
N CYS A 85 17.70 -10.94 0.41
CA CYS A 85 17.67 -11.00 -1.04
C CYS A 85 18.46 -9.82 -1.64
N THR A 86 19.33 -10.11 -2.61
CA THR A 86 20.16 -9.08 -3.27
C THR A 86 19.43 -8.37 -4.39
N ASP A 87 18.42 -9.01 -4.97
CA ASP A 87 17.60 -8.53 -6.08
C ASP A 87 16.12 -8.62 -5.67
N ASP A 88 15.33 -7.58 -5.95
CA ASP A 88 13.87 -7.54 -5.76
C ASP A 88 13.19 -8.75 -6.42
N GLN A 89 13.71 -9.20 -7.56
CA GLN A 89 13.19 -10.36 -8.28
C GLN A 89 13.42 -11.67 -7.51
N ASP A 90 14.39 -11.73 -6.58
CA ASP A 90 14.56 -12.91 -5.74
C ASP A 90 13.48 -13.03 -4.65
N CYS A 91 12.85 -11.91 -4.27
CA CYS A 91 11.81 -11.87 -3.25
C CYS A 91 10.51 -12.59 -3.66
N GLN A 92 10.36 -12.99 -4.93
CA GLN A 92 9.17 -13.71 -5.41
C GLN A 92 9.21 -15.24 -5.23
N TYR A 93 10.35 -15.77 -4.77
CA TYR A 93 10.61 -17.20 -4.67
C TYR A 93 10.76 -17.65 -3.20
N GLY A 94 10.62 -18.97 -2.94
CA GLY A 94 10.74 -19.56 -1.61
C GLY A 94 12.12 -19.45 -0.92
N GLY A 95 13.11 -18.82 -1.56
CA GLY A 95 14.36 -18.44 -0.92
C GLY A 95 14.24 -17.17 -0.05
N CYS A 96 13.19 -16.38 -0.22
CA CYS A 96 12.96 -15.14 0.53
C CYS A 96 12.50 -15.44 1.96
N LEU A 97 13.20 -14.88 2.95
CA LEU A 97 12.86 -15.09 4.37
C LEU A 97 11.46 -14.59 4.74
N CYS A 98 10.95 -13.56 4.07
CA CYS A 98 9.60 -13.03 4.30
C CYS A 98 8.50 -14.03 3.90
N LEU A 99 8.79 -15.00 3.03
CA LEU A 99 7.81 -15.94 2.51
C LEU A 99 7.88 -17.34 3.16
N GLN A 100 8.68 -17.51 4.23
CA GLN A 100 8.90 -18.82 4.86
C GLN A 100 7.65 -19.47 5.43
N GLU A 101 6.72 -18.66 5.94
CA GLU A 101 5.45 -19.13 6.51
C GLU A 101 4.33 -19.14 5.46
N GLN A 102 4.67 -18.85 4.20
CA GLN A 102 3.70 -18.89 3.13
C GLN A 102 3.55 -20.33 2.66
N ASP A 103 2.35 -20.89 2.88
CA ASP A 103 2.05 -22.24 2.42
C ASP A 103 2.21 -22.35 0.90
N ASP A 104 3.13 -23.23 0.48
CA ASP A 104 3.36 -23.68 -0.90
C ASP A 104 2.24 -24.59 -1.42
N ALA A 105 1.08 -24.62 -0.74
CA ALA A 105 0.07 -25.67 -0.72
C ALA A 105 -0.58 -26.08 -2.06
N ASP A 106 -0.09 -25.56 -3.19
CA ASP A 106 -0.45 -26.04 -4.52
C ASP A 106 0.80 -26.48 -5.29
N GLY A 107 1.46 -27.54 -4.81
CA GLY A 107 2.48 -28.30 -5.58
C GLY A 107 1.95 -28.97 -6.86
N ASN A 108 0.77 -28.55 -7.34
CA ASN A 108 0.12 -29.02 -8.54
C ASN A 108 -0.39 -27.81 -9.32
N ASP A 109 0.51 -26.91 -9.72
CA ASP A 109 0.25 -25.91 -10.77
C ASP A 109 0.09 -26.67 -12.11
N ASN A 110 -1.01 -27.41 -12.25
CA ASN A 110 -1.68 -27.63 -13.53
C ASN A 110 -2.73 -26.53 -13.72
N ASP A 111 -2.50 -25.37 -13.13
CA ASP A 111 -3.19 -24.13 -13.43
C ASP A 111 -2.72 -23.71 -14.82
N ASN A 112 -3.30 -24.34 -15.86
CA ASN A 112 -3.52 -23.70 -17.15
C ASN A 112 -4.53 -22.55 -16.96
N GLU A 113 -4.30 -21.66 -16.00
CA GLU A 113 -4.96 -20.38 -15.94
C GLU A 113 -4.13 -19.45 -16.81
N ASP A 114 -4.25 -19.63 -18.13
CA ASP A 114 -3.84 -18.72 -19.20
C ASP A 114 -2.81 -17.68 -18.72
N ASP A 115 -1.59 -18.17 -18.50
CA ASP A 115 -0.41 -17.35 -18.62
C ASP A 115 -0.42 -16.90 -20.09
N ASP A 116 -1.07 -15.76 -20.36
CA ASP A 116 -0.83 -14.92 -21.52
C ASP A 116 0.62 -14.35 -21.50
N ASP A 117 1.56 -15.09 -20.92
CA ASP A 117 3.00 -14.85 -20.82
C ASP A 117 3.75 -15.52 -22.01
N GLU A 118 3.04 -15.87 -23.09
CA GLU A 118 3.62 -16.19 -24.40
C GLU A 118 3.98 -14.89 -25.18
N GLU A 119 4.90 -14.07 -24.64
CA GLU A 119 5.72 -13.18 -25.48
C GLU A 119 7.22 -13.36 -25.18
N VAL A 120 7.80 -14.35 -25.85
CA VAL A 120 9.10 -14.31 -26.54
C VAL A 120 10.25 -13.52 -25.90
N ALA A 121 10.86 -14.07 -24.85
CA ALA A 121 12.28 -13.85 -24.58
C ALA A 121 13.09 -15.09 -25.02
N ALA A 122 13.27 -15.24 -26.34
CA ALA A 122 14.27 -16.14 -26.89
C ALA A 122 15.68 -15.67 -26.48
N GLY A 123 16.15 -16.07 -25.30
CA GLY A 123 17.52 -15.74 -24.90
C GLY A 123 17.95 -15.91 -23.44
N SER A 124 17.08 -16.17 -22.45
CA SER A 124 17.54 -16.40 -21.08
C SER A 124 17.56 -17.89 -20.70
N SER A 125 18.69 -18.26 -20.11
CA SER A 125 19.17 -19.60 -19.83
C SER A 125 18.23 -20.48 -18.99
N GLN A 126 18.36 -21.79 -19.19
CA GLN A 126 17.88 -22.95 -18.40
C GLN A 126 18.01 -22.87 -16.85
N ARG A 127 18.51 -21.78 -16.27
CA ARG A 127 18.64 -21.56 -14.82
C ARG A 127 17.33 -21.22 -14.10
N GLU A 128 16.34 -20.68 -14.80
CA GLU A 128 15.05 -20.29 -14.19
C GLU A 128 14.06 -21.45 -14.07
N GLN A 129 14.31 -22.57 -14.75
CA GLN A 129 13.39 -23.74 -14.82
C GLN A 129 13.26 -24.54 -13.50
N GLY A 130 13.89 -24.10 -12.40
CA GLY A 130 13.93 -24.84 -11.13
C GLY A 130 13.38 -24.11 -9.90
N ARG A 131 13.07 -22.82 -9.95
CA ARG A 131 12.63 -22.05 -8.78
C ARG A 131 11.14 -21.71 -8.91
N LYS A 132 10.30 -22.36 -8.10
CA LYS A 132 8.87 -22.08 -8.03
C LYS A 132 8.63 -20.68 -7.48
N LYS A 133 7.88 -19.83 -8.21
CA LYS A 133 7.38 -18.55 -7.70
C LYS A 133 6.27 -18.85 -6.71
N ILE A 134 6.39 -18.33 -5.49
CA ILE A 134 5.38 -18.58 -4.45
C ILE A 134 4.66 -17.28 -4.08
N TYR A 135 5.24 -16.12 -4.38
CA TYR A 135 4.66 -14.81 -4.09
C TYR A 135 3.26 -14.62 -4.69
N ARG A 136 2.41 -13.88 -3.96
CA ARG A 136 0.96 -13.85 -4.19
C ARG A 136 0.52 -12.94 -5.33
N TYR A 137 1.44 -12.20 -5.96
CA TYR A 137 1.16 -11.23 -7.02
C TYR A 137 1.63 -11.71 -8.39
N HIS A 138 1.03 -11.19 -9.46
CA HIS A 138 1.53 -11.34 -10.82
C HIS A 138 2.76 -10.45 -11.02
N THR A 139 3.79 -10.96 -11.71
CA THR A 139 5.08 -10.26 -11.86
C THR A 139 5.24 -9.63 -13.24
N HIS A 140 4.52 -10.15 -14.24
CA HIS A 140 4.56 -9.71 -15.63
C HIS A 140 3.13 -9.64 -16.21
N GLY A 141 3.04 -9.25 -17.47
CA GLY A 141 1.78 -9.17 -18.21
C GLY A 141 0.86 -8.04 -17.77
N ALA A 142 -0.35 -8.03 -18.32
CA ALA A 142 -1.35 -6.99 -18.05
C ALA A 142 -1.83 -6.96 -16.58
N LYS A 143 -1.61 -8.03 -15.83
CA LYS A 143 -1.98 -8.18 -14.42
C LYS A 143 -0.82 -7.89 -13.46
N ALA A 144 0.37 -7.50 -13.94
CA ALA A 144 1.53 -7.23 -13.10
C ALA A 144 1.19 -6.31 -11.91
N GLY A 145 1.60 -6.69 -10.71
CA GLY A 145 1.28 -5.98 -9.45
C GLY A 145 -0.11 -6.26 -8.88
N LEU A 146 -0.98 -6.99 -9.57
CA LEU A 146 -2.27 -7.43 -9.04
C LEU A 146 -2.11 -8.74 -8.26
N LEU A 147 -2.95 -8.91 -7.23
CA LEU A 147 -3.04 -10.16 -6.48
C LEU A 147 -3.54 -11.28 -7.42
N ARG A 148 -2.97 -12.48 -7.33
CA ARG A 148 -3.35 -13.60 -8.20
C ARG A 148 -4.77 -14.08 -7.90
N SER A 149 -5.50 -14.45 -8.95
CA SER A 149 -6.91 -14.87 -8.89
C SER A 149 -7.20 -15.95 -7.86
N LYS A 150 -6.33 -16.96 -7.73
CA LYS A 150 -6.50 -18.03 -6.73
C LYS A 150 -6.50 -17.56 -5.27
N PHE A 151 -5.87 -16.42 -4.99
CA PHE A 151 -5.93 -15.76 -3.67
C PHE A 151 -7.05 -14.71 -3.62
N LEU A 152 -7.53 -14.26 -4.79
CA LEU A 152 -8.76 -13.49 -5.03
C LEU A 152 -9.96 -14.39 -5.32
N HIS A 153 -10.11 -15.47 -4.57
CA HIS A 153 -11.34 -15.63 -3.85
C HIS A 153 -12.67 -15.76 -4.65
N GLU A 154 -12.99 -16.98 -5.07
CA GLU A 154 -14.35 -17.34 -5.48
C GLU A 154 -15.26 -17.59 -4.24
N GLY A 155 -15.80 -16.54 -3.60
CA GLY A 155 -17.10 -16.63 -2.89
C GLY A 155 -17.24 -16.70 -1.35
N GLY A 156 -16.20 -16.56 -0.51
CA GLY A 156 -16.31 -16.34 0.97
C GLY A 156 -15.01 -16.22 1.86
N GLY A 157 -14.37 -15.04 1.95
CA GLY A 157 -12.93 -14.74 2.26
C GLY A 157 -11.81 -15.76 1.91
N SER A 158 -10.73 -15.37 1.19
CA SER A 158 -9.44 -16.07 1.40
C SER A 158 -8.90 -15.53 2.71
N THR A 159 -8.78 -16.38 3.72
CA THR A 159 -8.26 -16.01 5.03
C THR A 159 -6.74 -16.15 5.12
N GLN A 160 -6.09 -16.47 3.99
CA GLN A 160 -4.64 -16.62 3.95
C GLN A 160 -3.94 -15.27 4.09
N PRO A 161 -2.92 -15.17 4.95
CA PRO A 161 -2.15 -13.95 5.09
C PRO A 161 -1.35 -13.64 3.81
N LEU A 162 -1.20 -12.34 3.54
CA LEU A 162 -0.25 -11.85 2.54
C LEU A 162 1.05 -11.51 3.27
N TYR A 163 2.12 -12.22 2.90
CA TYR A 163 3.45 -11.93 3.41
C TYR A 163 4.17 -10.99 2.44
N GLU A 164 4.55 -9.81 2.92
CA GLU A 164 5.22 -8.78 2.15
C GLU A 164 6.58 -8.46 2.77
N CYS A 165 7.51 -7.99 1.94
CA CYS A 165 8.76 -7.44 2.43
C CYS A 165 8.48 -6.15 3.22
N HIS A 166 9.26 -5.89 4.26
CA HIS A 166 9.10 -4.74 5.14
C HIS A 166 10.44 -4.17 5.62
N GLU A 167 10.40 -3.01 6.29
CA GLU A 167 11.58 -2.36 6.85
C GLU A 167 12.19 -3.22 7.96
N GLY A 168 13.17 -4.04 7.60
CA GLY A 168 13.86 -4.98 8.49
C GLY A 168 15.35 -5.07 8.20
N LEU A 169 15.76 -5.44 6.97
CA LEU A 169 17.17 -5.63 6.59
C LEU A 169 17.55 -5.35 5.12
N TRP A 170 16.71 -4.70 4.33
CA TRP A 170 17.05 -4.34 2.94
C TRP A 170 16.62 -2.90 2.59
N THR A 171 17.47 -2.19 1.84
CA THR A 171 17.37 -0.75 1.53
C THR A 171 16.97 -0.45 0.09
N GLY A 172 16.59 -1.48 -0.68
CA GLY A 172 16.04 -1.24 -2.00
C GLY A 172 14.64 -0.64 -1.93
N THR A 173 14.31 0.14 -2.94
CA THR A 173 12.98 0.72 -3.10
C THR A 173 11.96 -0.41 -3.21
N TRP A 174 11.08 -0.49 -2.22
CA TRP A 174 9.86 -1.31 -2.18
C TRP A 174 9.47 -1.88 -3.55
N ALA A 175 9.60 -3.20 -3.72
CA ALA A 175 9.10 -3.92 -4.86
C ALA A 175 7.63 -3.52 -5.10
N ARG A 176 7.41 -2.67 -6.10
CA ARG A 176 6.11 -2.31 -6.67
C ARG A 176 6.18 -2.53 -8.17
#